data_AF-A0A9J6FCG1-F1
#
_entry.id   AF-A0A9J6FCG1-F1
#
_cell.length_a   1.000
_cell.length_b   1.000
_cell.length_c   1.000
_cell.angle_alpha   90.00
_cell.angle_beta   90.00
_cell.angle_gamma   90.00
#
_symmetry.space_group_name_H-M   'P 1'
#
loop_
_entity.id
_entity.type
_entity.pdbx_description
1 polymer ?
#
loop_
_entity_poly.entity_id
_entity_poly.type
_entity_poly.pdbx_seq_one_letter_code
_entity_poly.pdbx_strand_id
1 'polypeptide(L)'
;MSWAKLRSSRLSCRHVPTLLCGGLFNTDPLSNWFAAVALSHALVDNPTQKEQLLRVQLATSVGNPPVSLMRQCTAILQQGGKLQTRLGLLMLMSTWLANCTLAVTSFLNIPTNIPYLTSQVGLAEGDEHEDLVQGLCAFLLGICIEFNDDSVPSFTRESLCQLLVKRVGLDTFVDKLAAIPKQECYSQAAQKPQLKYKHPSEVFFDYEFCRLFKSLEGTIIKAVQPRPKDLQNGPESNMTAQQHSLLLQYKGVIRDQDERIKSMTSELEQLRREHQESSRELKEMVETVQQLKDQNALFKAQRVAAGGGQGDSKSPSPELDQAKKELDDLRRQCEQLQQELEALKAEKAHQASIAPETASAPSSEATADPAAEAALKSELDSAKQRIAALEEEAASLHKASDAFKSEKEASEEELRTLRKEQEDLLVMLTEQDTKISKFKAKLKELGVEVGELGDSDDDLGSDLGEEAEDLVVVGEPNEEV
;
A
#
# COMPACT_ATOMS: atom_id res chain seq x y z
N MET A 1 4.15 -24.23 -15.70
CA MET A 1 4.17 -22.93 -16.38
C MET A 1 4.19 -21.85 -15.31
N SER A 2 5.15 -20.92 -15.36
CA SER A 2 5.28 -19.86 -14.34
C SER A 2 4.11 -18.87 -14.45
N TRP A 3 3.38 -18.68 -13.34
CA TRP A 3 2.25 -17.75 -13.22
C TRP A 3 2.61 -16.29 -13.56
N ALA A 4 3.91 -15.95 -13.58
CA ALA A 4 4.40 -14.67 -14.06
C ALA A 4 4.04 -14.37 -15.53
N LYS A 5 3.79 -15.39 -16.36
CA LYS A 5 3.44 -15.20 -17.79
C LYS A 5 1.97 -14.85 -18.02
N LEU A 6 1.08 -15.03 -17.05
CA LEU A 6 -0.32 -14.61 -17.18
C LEU A 6 -0.52 -13.09 -16.97
N ARG A 7 0.43 -12.38 -16.34
CA ARG A 7 0.40 -10.90 -16.27
C ARG A 7 0.65 -10.22 -17.62
N SER A 8 1.23 -10.92 -18.60
CA SER A 8 1.72 -10.30 -19.84
C SER A 8 0.81 -10.54 -21.05
N SER A 9 -0.15 -11.44 -20.97
CA SER A 9 -1.00 -11.81 -22.11
C SER A 9 -2.35 -11.10 -22.00
N ARG A 10 -2.67 -10.20 -22.94
CA ARG A 10 -3.98 -9.56 -23.09
C ARG A 10 -5.05 -10.59 -23.48
N LEU A 11 -5.33 -11.58 -22.63
CA LEU A 11 -6.64 -12.24 -22.65
C LEU A 11 -7.62 -11.22 -22.07
N SER A 12 -8.55 -10.77 -22.91
CA SER A 12 -9.59 -9.79 -22.60
C SER A 12 -10.12 -9.98 -21.15
N CYS A 13 -9.80 -9.00 -20.30
CA CYS A 13 -10.07 -8.95 -18.85
C CYS A 13 -11.55 -9.20 -18.49
N ARG A 14 -12.47 -9.16 -19.48
CA ARG A 14 -13.89 -9.45 -19.32
C ARG A 14 -14.24 -10.92 -19.08
N HIS A 15 -13.37 -11.88 -19.40
CA HIS A 15 -13.70 -13.32 -19.33
C HIS A 15 -13.10 -14.05 -18.12
N VAL A 16 -12.15 -13.42 -17.41
CA VAL A 16 -11.45 -14.07 -16.29
C VAL A 16 -12.38 -14.29 -15.09
N PRO A 17 -13.20 -13.31 -14.65
CA PRO A 17 -14.13 -13.54 -13.54
C PRO A 17 -15.19 -14.61 -13.86
N THR A 18 -15.72 -14.63 -15.09
CA THR A 18 -16.68 -15.65 -15.53
C THR A 18 -16.06 -17.04 -15.61
N LEU A 19 -14.79 -17.14 -16.01
CA LEU A 19 -14.07 -18.41 -16.04
C LEU A 19 -13.78 -18.93 -14.64
N LEU A 20 -13.38 -18.05 -13.71
CA LEU A 20 -13.14 -18.41 -12.31
C LEU A 20 -14.43 -18.83 -11.61
N CYS A 21 -15.53 -18.07 -11.75
CA CYS A 21 -16.83 -18.48 -11.20
C CYS A 21 -17.35 -19.78 -11.85
N GLY A 22 -17.16 -19.96 -13.17
CA GLY A 22 -17.51 -21.20 -13.86
C GLY A 22 -16.68 -22.40 -13.40
N GLY A 23 -15.39 -22.20 -13.11
CA GLY A 23 -14.51 -23.22 -12.55
C GLY A 23 -14.82 -23.55 -11.09
N LEU A 24 -15.17 -22.54 -10.28
CA LEU A 24 -15.44 -22.69 -8.84
C LEU A 24 -16.68 -23.55 -8.56
N PHE A 25 -17.67 -23.51 -9.46
CA PHE A 25 -18.94 -24.24 -9.34
C PHE A 25 -19.09 -25.37 -10.36
N ASN A 26 -18.00 -25.78 -10.98
CA ASN A 26 -17.97 -26.93 -11.89
C ASN A 26 -18.17 -28.25 -11.12
N THR A 27 -18.56 -29.31 -11.82
CA THR A 27 -18.63 -30.68 -11.25
C THR A 27 -17.24 -31.32 -11.08
N ASP A 28 -16.23 -30.81 -11.79
CA ASP A 28 -14.84 -31.27 -11.70
C ASP A 28 -14.11 -30.68 -10.47
N PRO A 29 -13.67 -31.51 -9.50
CA PRO A 29 -13.02 -31.04 -8.28
C PRO A 29 -11.68 -30.34 -8.52
N LEU A 30 -10.95 -30.76 -9.55
CA LEU A 30 -9.67 -30.16 -9.89
C LEU A 30 -9.86 -28.73 -10.41
N SER A 31 -10.86 -28.53 -11.28
CA SER A 31 -11.27 -27.20 -11.72
C SER A 31 -11.70 -26.31 -10.56
N ASN A 32 -12.46 -26.86 -9.59
CA ASN A 32 -12.86 -26.09 -8.41
C ASN A 32 -11.64 -25.65 -7.59
N TRP A 33 -10.69 -26.56 -7.37
CA TRP A 33 -9.48 -26.28 -6.62
C TRP A 33 -8.63 -25.21 -7.30
N PHE A 34 -8.39 -25.32 -8.61
CA PHE A 34 -7.63 -24.30 -9.35
C PHE A 34 -8.33 -22.96 -9.36
N ALA A 35 -9.65 -22.91 -9.53
CA ALA A 35 -10.41 -21.67 -9.48
C ALA A 35 -10.33 -21.01 -8.09
N ALA A 36 -10.48 -21.80 -7.02
CA ALA A 36 -10.39 -21.32 -5.65
C ALA A 36 -8.99 -20.80 -5.31
N VAL A 37 -7.94 -21.54 -5.68
CA VAL A 37 -6.54 -21.12 -5.46
C VAL A 37 -6.19 -19.90 -6.32
N ALA A 38 -6.59 -19.85 -7.59
CA ALA A 38 -6.36 -18.69 -8.43
C ALA A 38 -7.03 -17.42 -7.88
N LEU A 39 -8.25 -17.55 -7.36
CA LEU A 39 -8.94 -16.45 -6.69
C LEU A 39 -8.25 -16.08 -5.37
N SER A 40 -7.76 -17.06 -4.62
CA SER A 40 -6.98 -16.85 -3.40
C SER A 40 -5.72 -16.00 -3.68
N HIS A 41 -4.96 -16.34 -4.73
CA HIS A 41 -3.79 -15.57 -5.19
C HIS A 41 -4.14 -14.14 -5.63
N ALA A 42 -5.36 -13.87 -6.07
CA ALA A 42 -5.81 -12.51 -6.37
C ALA A 42 -6.10 -11.68 -5.10
N LEU A 43 -6.27 -12.33 -3.95
CA LEU A 43 -6.57 -11.72 -2.65
C LEU A 43 -5.35 -11.58 -1.73
N VAL A 44 -4.25 -12.31 -1.98
CA VAL A 44 -3.02 -12.23 -1.19
C VAL A 44 -2.49 -10.80 -1.20
N ASP A 45 -2.17 -10.28 0.00
CA ASP A 45 -1.65 -8.93 0.24
C ASP A 45 -2.46 -7.80 -0.43
N ASN A 46 -3.77 -8.02 -0.64
CA ASN A 46 -4.64 -7.07 -1.32
C ASN A 46 -5.97 -6.85 -0.57
N PRO A 47 -5.99 -5.99 0.47
CA PRO A 47 -7.19 -5.72 1.25
C PRO A 47 -8.33 -5.15 0.40
N THR A 48 -8.03 -4.26 -0.55
CA THR A 48 -9.03 -3.66 -1.44
C THR A 48 -9.79 -4.72 -2.25
N GLN A 49 -9.09 -5.71 -2.82
CA GLN A 49 -9.75 -6.78 -3.58
C GLN A 49 -10.57 -7.72 -2.68
N LYS A 50 -10.13 -7.97 -1.44
CA LYS A 50 -10.94 -8.73 -0.47
C LYS A 50 -12.30 -8.05 -0.24
N GLU A 51 -12.33 -6.74 -0.10
CA GLU A 51 -13.58 -5.98 0.06
C GLU A 51 -14.41 -5.93 -1.22
N GLN A 52 -13.79 -5.71 -2.38
CA GLN A 52 -14.52 -5.71 -3.65
C GLN A 52 -15.15 -7.07 -3.95
N LEU A 53 -14.49 -8.17 -3.60
CA LEU A 53 -15.01 -9.51 -3.81
C LEU A 53 -16.28 -9.78 -2.97
N LEU A 54 -16.47 -9.10 -1.83
CA LEU A 54 -17.69 -9.22 -1.01
C LEU A 54 -18.94 -8.69 -1.73
N ARG A 55 -18.74 -7.77 -2.68
CA ARG A 55 -19.82 -7.17 -3.48
C ARG A 55 -20.29 -8.10 -4.61
N VAL A 56 -19.55 -9.17 -4.92
CA VAL A 56 -19.90 -10.08 -6.01
C VAL A 56 -21.16 -10.87 -5.64
N GLN A 57 -22.18 -10.72 -6.49
CA GLN A 57 -23.46 -11.42 -6.40
C GLN A 57 -23.61 -12.39 -7.57
N LEU A 58 -24.08 -13.60 -7.27
CA LEU A 58 -24.34 -14.64 -8.23
C LEU A 58 -25.83 -14.66 -8.57
N ALA A 59 -26.14 -14.76 -9.86
CA ALA A 59 -27.49 -14.97 -10.33
C ALA A 59 -27.98 -16.36 -9.92
N THR A 60 -29.18 -16.42 -9.35
CA THR A 60 -29.87 -17.66 -9.01
C THR A 60 -30.99 -17.94 -10.01
N SER A 61 -31.68 -19.08 -9.87
CA SER A 61 -32.81 -19.42 -10.72
C SER A 61 -33.89 -18.34 -10.67
N VAL A 62 -34.63 -18.17 -11.77
CA VAL A 62 -35.71 -17.17 -11.89
C VAL A 62 -36.65 -17.24 -10.67
N GLY A 63 -36.80 -16.12 -9.98
CA GLY A 63 -37.64 -15.99 -8.77
C GLY A 63 -36.90 -16.08 -7.44
N ASN A 64 -35.63 -16.48 -7.42
CA ASN A 64 -34.80 -16.45 -6.23
C ASN A 64 -33.95 -15.16 -6.16
N PRO A 65 -33.68 -14.62 -4.96
CA PRO A 65 -32.78 -13.49 -4.81
C PRO A 65 -31.34 -13.89 -5.16
N PRO A 66 -30.50 -12.94 -5.60
CA PRO A 66 -29.08 -13.19 -5.82
C PRO A 66 -28.39 -13.60 -4.51
N VAL A 67 -27.35 -14.40 -4.64
CA VAL A 67 -26.57 -14.93 -3.50
C VAL A 67 -25.14 -14.43 -3.60
N SER A 68 -24.56 -13.94 -2.50
CA SER A 68 -23.16 -13.50 -2.51
C SER A 68 -22.22 -14.66 -2.81
N LEU A 69 -21.08 -14.36 -3.43
CA LEU A 69 -20.04 -15.36 -3.72
C LEU A 69 -19.62 -16.11 -2.45
N MET A 70 -19.41 -15.39 -1.35
CA MET A 70 -19.05 -15.98 -0.06
C MET A 70 -20.12 -16.98 0.42
N ARG A 71 -21.41 -16.61 0.37
CA ARG A 71 -22.50 -17.49 0.78
C ARG A 71 -22.60 -18.74 -0.08
N GLN A 72 -22.32 -18.62 -1.39
CA GLN A 72 -22.30 -19.79 -2.28
C GLN A 72 -21.11 -20.71 -1.97
N CYS A 73 -19.91 -20.17 -1.74
CA CYS A 73 -18.75 -20.96 -1.33
C CYS A 73 -19.00 -21.73 -0.03
N THR A 74 -19.57 -21.07 0.99
CA THR A 74 -19.88 -21.73 2.27
C THR A 74 -21.04 -22.71 2.17
N ALA A 75 -22.01 -22.46 1.29
CA ALA A 75 -23.08 -23.43 1.01
C ALA A 75 -22.53 -24.72 0.39
N ILE A 76 -21.57 -24.64 -0.54
CA ILE A 76 -20.92 -25.83 -1.13
C ILE A 76 -20.13 -26.59 -0.06
N LEU A 77 -19.41 -25.89 0.83
CA LEU A 77 -18.75 -26.52 1.96
C LEU A 77 -19.74 -27.30 2.85
N GLN A 78 -20.90 -26.71 3.14
CA GLN A 78 -21.94 -27.28 3.99
C GLN A 78 -22.69 -28.46 3.34
N GLN A 79 -22.83 -28.47 2.01
CA GLN A 79 -23.42 -29.59 1.27
C GLN A 79 -22.51 -30.83 1.24
N GLY A 80 -21.24 -30.66 1.61
CA GLY A 80 -20.21 -31.67 1.43
C GLY A 80 -19.79 -31.77 -0.03
N GLY A 81 -19.16 -32.88 -0.40
CA GLY A 81 -18.68 -33.11 -1.75
C GLY A 81 -17.28 -33.67 -1.78
N LYS A 82 -16.62 -33.53 -2.94
CA LYS A 82 -15.28 -34.06 -3.15
C LYS A 82 -14.28 -33.29 -2.28
N LEU A 83 -13.40 -34.02 -1.62
CA LEU A 83 -12.39 -33.49 -0.71
C LEU A 83 -11.64 -32.28 -1.32
N GLN A 84 -11.14 -32.44 -2.55
CA GLN A 84 -10.36 -31.44 -3.24
C GLN A 84 -11.11 -30.09 -3.40
N THR A 85 -12.41 -30.11 -3.70
CA THR A 85 -13.26 -28.92 -3.74
C THR A 85 -13.34 -28.26 -2.36
N ARG A 86 -13.57 -29.06 -1.30
CA ARG A 86 -13.67 -28.54 0.08
C ARG A 86 -12.36 -27.90 0.54
N LEU A 87 -11.22 -28.55 0.29
CA LEU A 87 -9.90 -28.00 0.65
C LEU A 87 -9.61 -26.69 -0.10
N GLY A 88 -9.87 -26.65 -1.41
CA GLY A 88 -9.70 -25.42 -2.21
C GLY A 88 -10.53 -24.26 -1.69
N LEU A 89 -11.81 -24.50 -1.38
CA LEU A 89 -12.70 -23.48 -0.83
C LEU A 89 -12.30 -23.04 0.59
N LEU A 90 -11.86 -23.97 1.44
CA LEU A 90 -11.38 -23.61 2.79
C LEU A 90 -10.11 -22.75 2.72
N MET A 91 -9.15 -23.08 1.86
CA MET A 91 -7.96 -22.25 1.65
C MET A 91 -8.31 -20.85 1.13
N LEU A 92 -9.27 -20.75 0.20
CA LEU A 92 -9.79 -19.47 -0.28
C LEU A 92 -10.45 -18.68 0.86
N MET A 93 -11.34 -19.29 1.64
CA MET A 93 -12.01 -18.61 2.76
C MET A 93 -11.00 -18.13 3.81
N SER A 94 -10.03 -18.96 4.18
CA SER A 94 -8.97 -18.57 5.12
C SER A 94 -8.17 -17.38 4.61
N THR A 95 -7.78 -17.38 3.34
CA THR A 95 -7.03 -16.27 2.74
C THR A 95 -7.88 -15.00 2.65
N TRP A 96 -9.17 -15.14 2.31
CA TRP A 96 -10.08 -14.01 2.19
C TRP A 96 -10.37 -13.35 3.55
N LEU A 97 -10.56 -14.13 4.62
CA LEU A 97 -10.86 -13.58 5.95
C LEU A 97 -9.62 -13.08 6.69
N ALA A 98 -8.44 -13.64 6.43
CA ALA A 98 -7.20 -13.23 7.10
C ALA A 98 -6.91 -11.73 6.90
N ASN A 99 -6.60 -11.02 7.98
CA ASN A 99 -6.32 -9.57 7.97
C ASN A 99 -7.43 -8.71 7.32
N CYS A 100 -8.70 -9.16 7.33
CA CYS A 100 -9.82 -8.40 6.76
C CYS A 100 -11.07 -8.52 7.64
N THR A 101 -11.27 -7.54 8.53
CA THR A 101 -12.41 -7.52 9.47
C THR A 101 -13.75 -7.52 8.74
N LEU A 102 -13.89 -6.75 7.65
CA LEU A 102 -15.13 -6.69 6.87
C LEU A 102 -15.52 -8.05 6.26
N ALA A 103 -14.55 -8.85 5.83
CA ALA A 103 -14.79 -10.20 5.35
C ALA A 103 -15.21 -11.14 6.49
N VAL A 104 -14.60 -11.01 7.67
CA VAL A 104 -15.02 -11.74 8.88
C VAL A 104 -16.44 -11.37 9.27
N THR A 105 -16.78 -10.09 9.36
CA THR A 105 -18.15 -9.60 9.64
C THR A 105 -19.17 -10.16 8.64
N SER A 106 -18.84 -10.14 7.35
CA SER A 106 -19.70 -10.70 6.30
C SER A 106 -19.89 -12.21 6.46
N PHE A 107 -18.84 -12.93 6.84
CA PHE A 107 -18.87 -14.37 7.08
C PHE A 107 -19.67 -14.74 8.33
N LEU A 108 -19.54 -13.98 9.42
CA LEU A 108 -20.25 -14.18 10.68
C LEU A 108 -21.75 -13.87 10.56
N ASN A 109 -22.13 -12.93 9.68
CA ASN A 109 -23.54 -12.62 9.40
C ASN A 109 -24.29 -13.73 8.66
N ILE A 110 -23.61 -14.78 8.18
CA ILE A 110 -24.24 -15.98 7.61
C ILE A 110 -24.49 -16.99 8.75
N PRO A 111 -25.74 -17.20 9.20
CA PRO A 111 -26.01 -17.89 10.46
C PRO A 111 -25.57 -19.36 10.52
N THR A 112 -25.42 -20.01 9.36
CA THR A 112 -25.04 -21.43 9.29
C THR A 112 -23.53 -21.66 9.39
N ASN A 113 -22.71 -20.62 9.20
CA ASN A 113 -21.26 -20.77 9.10
C ASN A 113 -20.63 -21.22 10.42
N ILE A 114 -20.88 -20.51 11.53
CA ILE A 114 -20.31 -20.86 12.84
C ILE A 114 -20.80 -22.24 13.31
N PRO A 115 -22.11 -22.56 13.29
CA PRO A 115 -22.58 -23.91 13.63
C PRO A 115 -21.91 -25.01 12.80
N TYR A 116 -21.74 -24.80 11.49
CA TYR A 116 -21.02 -25.74 10.63
C TYR A 116 -19.56 -25.92 11.05
N LEU A 117 -18.81 -24.83 11.23
CA LEU A 117 -17.40 -24.91 11.63
C LEU A 117 -17.25 -25.59 12.99
N THR A 118 -18.03 -25.17 14.00
CA THR A 118 -17.99 -25.78 15.34
C THR A 118 -18.35 -27.26 15.29
N SER A 119 -19.34 -27.65 14.49
CA SER A 119 -19.73 -29.05 14.33
C SER A 119 -18.63 -29.88 13.66
N GLN A 120 -17.97 -29.34 12.63
CA GLN A 120 -16.88 -30.04 11.93
C GLN A 120 -15.69 -30.25 12.86
N VAL A 121 -15.26 -29.21 13.58
CA VAL A 121 -14.09 -29.29 14.46
C VAL A 121 -14.36 -30.17 15.69
N GLY A 122 -15.61 -30.23 16.16
CA GLY A 122 -16.02 -31.06 17.30
C GLY A 122 -16.16 -32.56 17.01
N LEU A 123 -15.92 -33.02 15.78
CA LEU A 123 -15.94 -34.45 15.45
C LEU A 123 -14.71 -35.15 16.05
N ALA A 124 -14.95 -36.21 16.83
CA ALA A 124 -13.90 -36.93 17.54
C ALA A 124 -12.97 -37.71 16.60
N GLU A 125 -13.53 -38.34 15.55
CA GLU A 125 -12.80 -39.18 14.61
C GLU A 125 -13.25 -38.85 13.17
N GLY A 126 -12.28 -38.65 12.29
CA GLY A 126 -12.44 -38.62 10.84
C GLY A 126 -11.54 -39.68 10.20
N ASP A 127 -11.75 -39.97 8.92
CA ASP A 127 -10.65 -40.55 8.15
C ASP A 127 -9.57 -39.48 7.89
N GLU A 128 -8.43 -39.87 7.33
CA GLU A 128 -7.31 -38.95 7.04
C GLU A 128 -7.74 -37.71 6.22
N HIS A 129 -8.76 -37.87 5.36
CA HIS A 129 -9.29 -36.81 4.52
C HIS A 129 -10.22 -35.87 5.27
N GLU A 130 -11.10 -36.39 6.13
CA GLU A 130 -11.95 -35.58 6.98
C GLU A 130 -11.15 -34.87 8.07
N ASP A 131 -10.10 -35.49 8.63
CA ASP A 131 -9.22 -34.84 9.60
C ASP A 131 -8.56 -33.58 9.02
N LEU A 132 -8.17 -33.62 7.74
CA LEU A 132 -7.69 -32.44 7.00
C LEU A 132 -8.74 -31.33 6.92
N VAL A 133 -9.99 -31.68 6.60
CA VAL A 133 -11.08 -30.71 6.53
C VAL A 133 -11.39 -30.13 7.90
N GLN A 134 -11.39 -30.96 8.95
CA GLN A 134 -11.61 -30.52 10.32
C GLN A 134 -10.52 -29.55 10.79
N GLY A 135 -9.25 -29.85 10.49
CA GLY A 135 -8.14 -28.94 10.76
C GLY A 135 -8.31 -27.59 10.05
N LEU A 136 -8.69 -27.59 8.77
CA LEU A 136 -8.91 -26.35 8.03
C LEU A 136 -10.15 -25.57 8.50
N CYS A 137 -11.20 -26.25 8.94
CA CYS A 137 -12.34 -25.63 9.63
C CYS A 137 -11.92 -25.00 10.96
N ALA A 138 -11.02 -25.66 11.72
CA ALA A 138 -10.46 -25.10 12.96
C ALA A 138 -9.65 -23.84 12.66
N PHE A 139 -8.82 -23.88 11.62
CA PHE A 139 -8.04 -22.73 11.17
C PHE A 139 -8.95 -21.56 10.77
N LEU A 140 -10.00 -21.81 9.98
CA LEU A 140 -10.96 -20.78 9.59
C LEU A 140 -11.74 -20.20 10.78
N LEU A 141 -12.15 -21.05 11.74
CA LEU A 141 -12.78 -20.59 12.99
C LEU A 141 -11.81 -19.73 13.82
N GLY A 142 -10.54 -20.12 13.88
CA GLY A 142 -9.48 -19.35 14.52
C GLY A 142 -9.25 -17.97 13.88
N ILE A 143 -9.25 -17.90 12.55
CA ILE A 143 -9.21 -16.62 11.81
C ILE A 143 -10.42 -15.74 12.16
N CYS A 144 -11.62 -16.32 12.26
CA CYS A 144 -12.83 -15.58 12.67
C CYS A 144 -12.75 -15.03 14.09
N ILE A 145 -11.98 -15.65 15.00
CA ILE A 145 -11.75 -15.17 16.36
C ILE A 145 -10.65 -14.10 16.38
N GLU A 146 -9.59 -14.31 15.61
CA GLU A 146 -8.42 -13.43 15.63
C GLU A 146 -8.69 -12.07 14.99
N PHE A 147 -9.34 -12.06 13.82
CA PHE A 147 -9.66 -10.83 13.09
C PHE A 147 -11.10 -10.34 13.32
N ASN A 148 -11.68 -10.68 14.48
CA ASN A 148 -13.00 -10.20 14.88
C ASN A 148 -12.89 -8.77 15.46
N ASP A 149 -13.74 -7.86 15.00
CA ASP A 149 -13.87 -6.50 15.53
C ASP A 149 -15.10 -6.30 16.42
N ASP A 150 -15.78 -7.40 16.79
CA ASP A 150 -16.99 -7.44 17.60
C ASP A 150 -18.20 -6.69 17.01
N SER A 151 -18.17 -6.39 15.70
CA SER A 151 -19.27 -5.73 14.99
C SER A 151 -20.54 -6.57 14.85
N VAL A 152 -20.46 -7.90 15.01
CA VAL A 152 -21.60 -8.83 14.95
C VAL A 152 -21.99 -9.27 16.37
N PRO A 153 -23.11 -8.76 16.95
CA PRO A 153 -23.43 -8.99 18.37
C PRO A 153 -23.69 -10.46 18.72
N SER A 154 -24.16 -11.27 17.78
CA SER A 154 -24.40 -12.70 17.99
C SER A 154 -23.12 -13.54 18.01
N PHE A 155 -22.00 -12.99 17.53
CA PHE A 155 -20.72 -13.69 17.36
C PHE A 155 -19.53 -12.78 17.72
N THR A 156 -19.56 -12.21 18.92
CA THR A 156 -18.39 -11.53 19.50
C THR A 156 -17.26 -12.52 19.73
N ARG A 157 -16.01 -12.03 19.79
CA ARG A 157 -14.82 -12.82 20.08
C ARG A 157 -14.99 -13.66 21.34
N GLU A 158 -15.51 -13.07 22.43
CA GLU A 158 -15.75 -13.80 23.67
C GLU A 158 -16.77 -14.92 23.47
N SER A 159 -17.89 -14.65 22.79
CA SER A 159 -18.92 -15.66 22.53
C SER A 159 -18.37 -16.83 21.68
N LEU A 160 -17.52 -16.54 20.69
CA LEU A 160 -16.87 -17.55 19.85
C LEU A 160 -15.87 -18.39 20.65
N CYS A 161 -15.04 -17.77 21.49
CA CYS A 161 -14.13 -18.49 22.38
C CYS A 161 -14.90 -19.38 23.37
N GLN A 162 -15.98 -18.88 23.97
CA GLN A 162 -16.83 -19.68 24.85
C GLN A 162 -17.49 -20.85 24.11
N LEU A 163 -17.95 -20.63 22.87
CA LEU A 163 -18.52 -21.68 22.03
C LEU A 163 -17.48 -22.77 21.71
N LEU A 164 -16.26 -22.36 21.34
CA LEU A 164 -15.14 -23.25 21.07
C LEU A 164 -14.81 -24.10 22.30
N VAL A 165 -14.62 -23.48 23.46
CA VAL A 165 -14.31 -24.20 24.71
C VAL A 165 -15.44 -25.17 25.09
N LYS A 166 -16.70 -24.76 24.97
CA LYS A 166 -17.86 -25.60 25.37
C LYS A 166 -18.17 -26.74 24.41
N ARG A 167 -17.95 -26.56 23.10
CA ARG A 167 -18.39 -27.52 22.06
C ARG A 167 -17.26 -28.37 21.49
N VAL A 168 -16.04 -27.85 21.49
CA VAL A 168 -14.87 -28.51 20.89
C VAL A 168 -13.86 -28.89 21.96
N GLY A 169 -13.59 -27.96 22.89
CA GLY A 169 -12.46 -28.06 23.81
C GLY A 169 -11.19 -27.46 23.21
N LEU A 170 -10.41 -26.76 24.04
CA LEU A 170 -9.23 -26.03 23.59
C LEU A 170 -8.14 -26.99 23.09
N ASP A 171 -7.90 -28.08 23.81
CA ASP A 171 -6.89 -29.08 23.44
C ASP A 171 -7.22 -29.72 22.08
N THR A 172 -8.48 -30.18 21.91
CA THR A 172 -8.96 -30.72 20.63
C THR A 172 -8.78 -29.73 19.49
N PHE A 173 -9.10 -28.45 19.70
CA PHE A 173 -8.92 -27.42 18.69
C PHE A 173 -7.45 -27.26 18.28
N VAL A 174 -6.54 -27.21 19.26
CA VAL A 174 -5.10 -27.10 19.02
C VAL A 174 -4.56 -28.35 18.32
N ASP A 175 -5.01 -29.55 18.73
CA ASP A 175 -4.61 -30.81 18.09
C ASP A 175 -5.03 -30.87 16.62
N LYS A 176 -6.24 -30.41 16.27
CA LYS A 176 -6.71 -30.34 14.89
C LYS A 176 -5.88 -29.37 14.04
N LEU A 177 -5.43 -28.25 14.60
CA LEU A 177 -4.50 -27.34 13.92
C LEU A 177 -3.12 -27.99 13.72
N ALA A 178 -2.56 -28.55 14.79
CA ALA A 178 -1.23 -29.17 14.78
C ALA A 178 -1.17 -30.42 13.89
N ALA A 179 -2.31 -30.99 13.50
CA ALA A 179 -2.38 -32.10 12.54
C ALA A 179 -2.08 -31.66 11.10
N ILE A 180 -2.38 -30.42 10.69
CA ILE A 180 -2.23 -29.99 9.30
C ILE A 180 -0.78 -30.07 8.83
N PRO A 181 0.24 -29.53 9.53
CA PRO A 181 1.62 -29.56 9.05
C PRO A 181 2.23 -30.96 9.00
N LYS A 182 1.68 -31.92 9.76
CA LYS A 182 2.15 -33.32 9.81
C LYS A 182 1.80 -34.10 8.53
N GLN A 183 0.91 -33.57 7.71
CA GLN A 183 0.43 -34.22 6.50
C GLN A 183 1.49 -34.13 5.40
N GLU A 184 1.71 -35.24 4.68
CA GLU A 184 2.74 -35.30 3.64
C GLU A 184 2.45 -34.29 2.53
N CYS A 185 1.18 -34.18 2.11
CA CYS A 185 0.74 -33.24 1.08
C CYS A 185 1.01 -31.77 1.47
N TYR A 186 0.88 -31.42 2.75
CA TYR A 186 1.24 -30.08 3.25
C TYR A 186 2.75 -29.86 3.18
N SER A 187 3.53 -30.80 3.70
CA SER A 187 5.00 -30.71 3.70
C SER A 187 5.58 -30.58 2.30
N GLN A 188 5.00 -31.26 1.31
CA GLN A 188 5.41 -31.13 -0.09
C GLN A 188 5.05 -29.76 -0.68
N ALA A 189 3.83 -29.26 -0.43
CA ALA A 189 3.38 -27.96 -0.93
C ALA A 189 4.17 -26.79 -0.31
N ALA A 190 4.51 -26.87 0.98
CA ALA A 190 5.23 -25.82 1.70
C ALA A 190 6.69 -25.61 1.26
N GLN A 191 7.29 -26.55 0.52
CA GLN A 191 8.71 -26.47 0.12
C GLN A 191 8.97 -25.47 -1.00
N LYS A 192 8.06 -25.33 -1.96
CA LYS A 192 8.28 -24.50 -3.15
C LYS A 192 6.97 -23.99 -3.76
N PRO A 193 6.96 -22.79 -4.38
CA PRO A 193 5.79 -22.25 -5.07
C PRO A 193 5.33 -23.06 -6.30
N GLN A 194 6.18 -23.94 -6.82
CA GLN A 194 5.89 -24.68 -8.05
C GLN A 194 5.09 -25.93 -7.73
N LEU A 195 3.83 -25.94 -8.18
CA LEU A 195 2.96 -27.10 -8.09
C LEU A 195 3.54 -28.28 -8.90
N LYS A 196 3.82 -29.40 -8.22
CA LYS A 196 4.27 -30.67 -8.81
C LYS A 196 3.45 -31.81 -8.24
N TYR A 197 2.77 -32.55 -9.10
CA TYR A 197 1.97 -33.73 -8.74
C TYR A 197 2.13 -34.80 -9.83
N LYS A 198 1.97 -36.08 -9.45
CA LYS A 198 1.97 -37.18 -10.42
C LYS A 198 0.56 -37.42 -10.94
N HIS A 199 -0.43 -37.31 -10.06
CA HIS A 199 -1.84 -37.47 -10.39
C HIS A 199 -2.67 -36.26 -9.93
N PRO A 200 -3.67 -35.78 -10.70
CA PRO A 200 -4.48 -34.63 -10.30
C PRO A 200 -5.20 -34.75 -8.94
N SER A 201 -5.44 -35.98 -8.49
CA SER A 201 -6.05 -36.28 -7.19
C SER A 201 -5.13 -36.01 -5.99
N GLU A 202 -3.83 -35.77 -6.21
CA GLU A 202 -2.85 -35.49 -5.14
C GLU A 202 -2.74 -33.99 -4.82
N VAL A 203 -3.46 -33.15 -5.55
CA VAL A 203 -3.38 -31.69 -5.42
C VAL A 203 -4.33 -31.21 -4.33
N PHE A 204 -3.79 -30.96 -3.14
CA PHE A 204 -4.57 -30.55 -1.96
C PHE A 204 -4.20 -29.17 -1.42
N PHE A 205 -2.90 -28.86 -1.30
CA PHE A 205 -2.41 -27.62 -0.70
C PHE A 205 -1.70 -26.72 -1.70
N ASP A 206 -1.89 -25.41 -1.53
CA ASP A 206 -1.17 -24.36 -2.23
C ASP A 206 -0.02 -23.80 -1.36
N TYR A 207 1.06 -23.37 -2.00
CA TYR A 207 2.24 -22.85 -1.31
C TYR A 207 1.95 -21.57 -0.51
N GLU A 208 1.18 -20.62 -1.08
CA GLU A 208 0.87 -19.37 -0.37
C GLU A 208 -0.08 -19.62 0.80
N PHE A 209 -0.99 -20.58 0.68
CA PHE A 209 -1.78 -21.02 1.82
C PHE A 209 -0.90 -21.61 2.94
N CYS A 210 0.10 -22.45 2.63
CA CYS A 210 1.03 -22.97 3.64
C CYS A 210 1.80 -21.85 4.35
N ARG A 211 2.17 -20.77 3.64
CA ARG A 211 2.78 -19.59 4.25
C ARG A 211 1.82 -18.88 5.20
N LEU A 212 0.58 -18.67 4.77
CA LEU A 212 -0.47 -18.07 5.59
C LEU A 212 -0.74 -18.88 6.86
N PHE A 213 -0.85 -20.21 6.73
CA PHE A 213 -1.05 -21.10 7.86
C PHE A 213 0.10 -20.96 8.87
N LYS A 214 1.35 -21.07 8.40
CA LYS A 214 2.54 -20.97 9.25
C LYS A 214 2.64 -19.61 9.97
N SER A 215 2.20 -18.52 9.34
CA SER A 215 2.22 -17.19 9.97
C SER A 215 1.11 -17.00 11.02
N LEU A 216 -0.03 -17.66 10.86
CA LEU A 216 -1.21 -17.43 11.70
C LEU A 216 -1.44 -18.49 12.77
N GLU A 217 -0.91 -19.71 12.64
CA GLU A 217 -1.12 -20.81 13.58
C GLU A 217 -0.83 -20.39 15.03
N GLY A 218 0.37 -19.88 15.29
CA GLY A 218 0.77 -19.44 16.63
C GLY A 218 -0.05 -18.26 17.16
N THR A 219 -0.43 -17.33 16.29
CA THR A 219 -1.25 -16.17 16.63
C THR A 219 -2.67 -16.60 17.00
N ILE A 220 -3.28 -17.49 16.22
CA ILE A 220 -4.60 -18.06 16.48
C ILE A 220 -4.62 -18.83 17.79
N ILE A 221 -3.62 -19.67 18.06
CA ILE A 221 -3.53 -20.43 19.32
C ILE A 221 -3.52 -19.49 20.52
N LYS A 222 -2.72 -18.41 20.47
CA LYS A 222 -2.72 -17.37 21.51
C LYS A 222 -4.06 -16.65 21.60
N ALA A 223 -4.74 -16.43 20.48
CA ALA A 223 -5.99 -15.69 20.41
C ALA A 223 -7.16 -16.41 21.11
N VAL A 224 -7.23 -17.73 20.98
CA VAL A 224 -8.32 -18.54 21.54
C VAL A 224 -8.14 -18.86 23.02
N GLN A 225 -6.94 -18.67 23.57
CA GLN A 225 -6.69 -18.91 24.98
C GLN A 225 -7.50 -17.96 25.86
N PRO A 226 -8.08 -18.44 26.98
CA PRO A 226 -8.75 -17.57 27.94
C PRO A 226 -7.77 -16.51 28.42
N ARG A 227 -8.15 -15.23 28.30
CA ARG A 227 -7.35 -14.16 28.91
C ARG A 227 -7.37 -14.38 30.43
N PRO A 228 -6.23 -14.18 31.13
CA PRO A 228 -6.20 -14.21 32.58
C PRO A 228 -7.32 -13.33 33.15
N LYS A 229 -8.03 -13.81 34.17
CA LYS A 229 -9.18 -13.09 34.78
C LYS A 229 -8.80 -11.67 35.24
N ASP A 230 -7.53 -11.43 35.54
CA ASP A 230 -7.00 -10.13 35.93
C ASP A 230 -7.02 -9.09 34.79
N LEU A 231 -7.06 -9.54 33.53
CA LEU A 231 -7.25 -8.70 32.34
C LEU A 231 -8.71 -8.62 31.89
N GLN A 232 -9.58 -9.52 32.35
CA GLN A 232 -11.01 -9.50 32.03
C GLN A 232 -11.77 -8.45 32.85
N ASN A 233 -11.18 -7.95 33.94
CA ASN A 233 -11.57 -6.75 34.68
C ASN A 233 -10.69 -5.53 34.36
N GLY A 234 -10.10 -5.49 33.15
CA GLY A 234 -9.44 -4.29 32.66
C GLY A 234 -10.42 -3.10 32.61
N PRO A 235 -9.92 -1.85 32.57
CA PRO A 235 -10.78 -0.66 32.59
C PRO A 235 -11.84 -0.64 31.48
N GLU A 236 -11.65 -1.39 30.39
CA GLU A 236 -12.60 -1.52 29.28
C GLU A 236 -13.87 -2.33 29.62
N SER A 237 -13.84 -3.32 30.53
CA SER A 237 -15.01 -4.16 30.85
C SER A 237 -15.93 -3.58 31.92
N ASN A 238 -15.44 -2.61 32.70
CA ASN A 238 -16.24 -1.77 33.59
C ASN A 238 -16.81 -0.53 32.88
N MET A 239 -16.59 -0.42 31.57
CA MET A 239 -16.87 0.78 30.83
C MET A 239 -18.33 0.82 30.34
N THR A 240 -19.00 1.95 30.58
CA THR A 240 -20.39 2.15 30.13
C THR A 240 -20.44 2.07 28.59
N ALA A 241 -21.56 1.63 28.00
CA ALA A 241 -21.70 1.50 26.54
C ALA A 241 -21.27 2.76 25.75
N GLN A 242 -21.50 3.96 26.30
CA GLN A 242 -21.05 5.23 25.72
C GLN A 242 -19.53 5.39 25.73
N GLN A 243 -18.88 5.02 26.83
CA GLN A 243 -17.44 5.10 26.97
C GLN A 243 -16.74 4.02 26.12
N HIS A 244 -17.34 2.83 25.98
CA HIS A 244 -16.85 1.81 25.04
C HIS A 244 -16.98 2.27 23.58
N SER A 245 -18.10 2.92 23.22
CA SER A 245 -18.27 3.54 21.90
C SER A 245 -17.23 4.62 21.63
N LEU A 246 -16.92 5.45 22.62
CA LEU A 246 -15.91 6.50 22.51
C LEU A 246 -14.49 5.90 22.37
N LEU A 247 -14.20 4.83 23.11
CA LEU A 247 -12.92 4.12 23.02
C LEU A 247 -12.73 3.45 21.65
N LEU A 248 -13.80 2.91 21.06
CA LEU A 248 -13.77 2.41 19.68
C LEU A 248 -13.50 3.53 18.66
N GLN A 249 -14.08 4.72 18.85
CA GLN A 249 -13.79 5.88 18.02
C GLN A 249 -12.32 6.31 18.13
N TYR A 250 -11.78 6.40 19.34
CA TYR A 250 -10.36 6.71 19.54
C TYR A 250 -9.43 5.67 18.93
N LYS A 251 -9.72 4.36 19.10
CA LYS A 251 -8.96 3.28 18.44
C LYS A 251 -9.03 3.38 16.91
N GLY A 252 -10.16 3.80 16.35
CA GLY A 252 -10.30 4.08 14.92
C GLY A 252 -9.39 5.22 14.46
N VAL A 253 -9.43 6.35 15.17
CA VAL A 253 -8.56 7.51 14.88
C VAL A 253 -7.08 7.14 14.96
N ILE A 254 -6.67 6.36 15.96
CA ILE A 254 -5.28 5.90 16.11
C ILE A 254 -4.87 5.02 14.92
N ARG A 255 -5.74 4.13 14.45
CA ARG A 255 -5.46 3.32 13.25
C ARG A 255 -5.30 4.19 12.00
N ASP A 256 -6.19 5.15 11.79
CA ASP A 256 -6.11 6.06 10.65
C ASP A 256 -4.82 6.91 10.71
N GLN A 257 -4.43 7.34 11.90
CA GLN A 257 -3.16 8.05 12.14
C GLN A 257 -1.96 7.14 11.86
N ASP A 258 -1.96 5.89 12.34
CA ASP A 258 -0.88 4.91 12.08
C ASP A 258 -0.73 4.61 10.59
N GLU A 259 -1.85 4.47 9.85
CA GLU A 259 -1.84 4.29 8.40
C GLU A 259 -1.26 5.52 7.68
N ARG A 260 -1.63 6.72 8.12
CA ARG A 260 -1.11 7.96 7.54
C ARG A 260 0.37 8.17 7.84
N ILE A 261 0.82 7.82 9.05
CA ILE A 261 2.24 7.83 9.43
C ILE A 261 3.02 6.83 8.56
N LYS A 262 2.50 5.62 8.34
CA LYS A 262 3.14 4.63 7.45
C LYS A 262 3.22 5.14 6.01
N SER A 263 2.15 5.74 5.49
CA SER A 263 2.14 6.33 4.15
C SER A 263 3.17 7.44 4.02
N MET A 264 3.18 8.40 4.96
CA MET A 264 4.13 9.52 4.95
C MET A 264 5.58 9.05 5.11
N THR A 265 5.82 8.05 5.97
CA THR A 265 7.15 7.45 6.13
C THR A 265 7.62 6.81 4.82
N SER A 266 6.74 6.06 4.14
CA SER A 266 7.07 5.44 2.85
C SER A 266 7.35 6.48 1.76
N GLU A 267 6.60 7.57 1.73
CA GLU A 267 6.81 8.68 0.80
C GLU A 267 8.14 9.40 1.09
N LEU A 268 8.48 9.65 2.36
CA LEU A 268 9.78 10.19 2.75
C LEU A 268 10.94 9.28 2.33
N GLU A 269 10.81 7.96 2.48
CA GLU A 269 11.82 7.01 2.01
C GLU A 269 11.95 7.01 0.49
N GLN A 270 10.86 7.18 -0.25
CA GLN A 270 10.90 7.32 -1.71
C GLN A 270 11.62 8.61 -2.12
N LEU A 271 11.20 9.76 -1.58
CA LEU A 271 11.84 11.05 -1.88
C LEU A 271 13.33 11.05 -1.50
N ARG A 272 13.69 10.40 -0.39
CA ARG A 272 15.10 10.25 0.02
C ARG A 272 15.90 9.44 -1.00
N ARG A 273 15.33 8.37 -1.56
CA ARG A 273 15.96 7.58 -2.64
C ARG A 273 16.11 8.40 -3.91
N GLU A 274 15.08 9.11 -4.34
CA GLU A 274 15.13 9.98 -5.52
C GLU A 274 16.16 11.10 -5.36
N HIS A 275 16.25 11.71 -4.17
CA HIS A 275 17.27 12.71 -3.86
C HIS A 275 18.69 12.12 -3.90
N GLN A 276 18.90 10.92 -3.34
CA GLN A 276 20.19 10.23 -3.41
C GLN A 276 20.59 9.90 -4.86
N GLU A 277 19.64 9.46 -5.67
CA GLU A 277 19.87 9.15 -7.09
C GLU A 277 20.23 10.41 -7.88
N SER A 278 19.44 11.48 -7.76
CA SER A 278 19.72 12.76 -8.42
C SER A 278 21.04 13.39 -7.94
N SER A 279 21.37 13.24 -6.65
CA SER A 279 22.66 13.69 -6.10
C SER A 279 23.84 12.91 -6.69
N ARG A 280 23.70 11.60 -6.91
CA ARG A 280 24.71 10.77 -7.58
C ARG A 280 24.90 11.20 -9.03
N GLU A 281 23.82 11.38 -9.78
CA GLU A 281 23.86 11.84 -11.17
C GLU A 281 24.51 13.22 -11.28
N LEU A 282 24.21 14.15 -10.36
CA LEU A 282 24.83 15.46 -10.33
C LEU A 282 26.34 15.38 -10.10
N LYS A 283 26.80 14.50 -9.20
CA LYS A 283 28.24 14.27 -8.97
C LYS A 283 28.92 13.73 -10.22
N GLU A 284 28.33 12.73 -10.88
CA GLU A 284 28.85 12.19 -12.14
C GLU A 284 28.91 13.25 -13.25
N MET A 285 27.88 14.11 -13.35
CA MET A 285 27.87 15.19 -14.33
C MET A 285 28.92 16.27 -14.01
N VAL A 286 29.17 16.57 -12.74
CA VAL A 286 30.24 17.50 -12.33
C VAL A 286 31.63 16.92 -12.66
N GLU A 287 31.86 15.63 -12.40
CA GLU A 287 33.12 14.96 -12.75
C GLU A 287 33.37 14.96 -14.26
N THR A 288 32.35 14.66 -15.07
CA THR A 288 32.48 14.70 -16.54
C THR A 288 32.75 16.12 -17.06
N VAL A 289 32.10 17.15 -16.50
CA VAL A 289 32.39 18.55 -16.83
C VAL A 289 33.83 18.91 -16.46
N GLN A 290 34.33 18.45 -15.31
CA GLN A 290 35.71 18.69 -14.90
C GLN A 290 36.69 18.01 -15.85
N GLN A 291 36.46 16.75 -16.22
CA GLN A 291 37.27 16.03 -17.21
C GLN A 291 37.30 16.74 -18.57
N LEU A 292 36.15 17.24 -19.04
CA LEU A 292 36.08 18.00 -20.30
C LEU A 292 36.79 19.36 -20.20
N LYS A 293 36.75 20.02 -19.04
CA LYS A 293 37.53 21.24 -18.78
C LYS A 293 39.03 20.97 -18.83
N ASP A 294 39.47 19.88 -18.21
CA ASP A 294 40.88 19.48 -18.18
C ASP A 294 41.38 19.08 -19.57
N GLN A 295 40.57 18.34 -20.35
CA GLN A 295 40.87 18.05 -21.75
C GLN A 295 40.96 19.33 -22.59
N ASN A 296 40.04 20.28 -22.42
CA ASN A 296 40.11 21.57 -23.11
C ASN A 296 41.35 22.37 -22.71
N ALA A 297 41.75 22.34 -21.44
CA ALA A 297 42.99 22.98 -20.97
C ALA A 297 44.22 22.32 -21.61
N LEU A 298 44.24 20.99 -21.68
CA LEU A 298 45.27 20.20 -22.38
C LEU A 298 45.33 20.53 -23.86
N PHE A 299 44.21 20.55 -24.60
CA PHE A 299 44.19 20.93 -26.02
C PHE A 299 44.65 22.38 -26.25
N LYS A 300 44.31 23.32 -25.35
CA LYS A 300 44.82 24.69 -25.39
C LYS A 300 46.34 24.71 -25.16
N ALA A 301 46.84 23.99 -24.16
CA ALA A 301 48.27 23.88 -23.88
C ALA A 301 49.03 23.19 -25.02
N GLN A 302 48.44 22.17 -25.67
CA GLN A 302 49.01 21.47 -26.81
C GLN A 302 49.05 22.36 -28.05
N ARG A 303 48.06 23.25 -28.26
CA ARG A 303 48.12 24.30 -29.29
C ARG A 303 49.23 25.33 -29.04
N VAL A 304 49.48 25.67 -27.77
CA VAL A 304 50.58 26.56 -27.38
C VAL A 304 51.94 25.85 -27.51
N ALA A 305 52.01 24.54 -27.24
CA ALA A 305 53.24 23.76 -27.34
C ALA A 305 53.57 23.30 -28.77
N ALA A 306 52.57 23.06 -29.63
CA ALA A 306 52.74 22.73 -31.06
C ALA A 306 53.02 23.96 -31.93
N GLY A 307 53.03 25.17 -31.35
CA GLY A 307 53.37 26.43 -32.00
C GLY A 307 54.28 27.27 -31.11
N GLY A 308 55.54 26.84 -30.96
CA GLY A 308 56.55 27.63 -30.26
C GLY A 308 57.01 28.84 -31.08
N GLY A 309 56.93 30.03 -30.48
CA GLY A 309 57.85 31.14 -30.75
C GLY A 309 57.34 32.31 -31.60
N GLN A 310 57.04 33.41 -30.91
CA GLN A 310 57.31 34.81 -31.29
C GLN A 310 56.90 35.30 -32.70
N GLY A 311 55.86 36.14 -32.73
CA GLY A 311 55.50 36.93 -33.92
C GLY A 311 54.31 37.84 -33.66
N ASP A 312 54.61 39.10 -33.36
CA ASP A 312 53.66 40.21 -33.38
C ASP A 312 53.11 40.36 -34.82
N SER A 313 51.82 40.08 -35.05
CA SER A 313 50.97 40.75 -36.05
C SER A 313 49.61 40.08 -36.21
N LYS A 314 48.58 40.93 -36.13
CA LYS A 314 47.27 40.82 -36.79
C LYS A 314 47.19 39.75 -37.90
N SER A 315 46.44 38.69 -37.65
CA SER A 315 45.62 38.07 -38.68
C SER A 315 44.37 37.47 -38.01
N PRO A 316 43.19 38.06 -38.22
CA PRO A 316 41.95 37.41 -37.83
C PRO A 316 41.79 36.17 -38.71
N SER A 317 41.32 35.06 -38.15
CA SER A 317 40.88 33.97 -39.01
C SER A 317 39.73 34.51 -39.88
N PRO A 318 39.85 34.49 -41.22
CA PRO A 318 38.84 35.05 -42.10
C PRO A 318 37.47 34.36 -41.89
N GLU A 319 37.48 33.12 -41.42
CA GLU A 319 36.30 32.33 -41.08
C GLU A 319 35.55 32.86 -39.84
N LEU A 320 36.23 33.46 -38.85
CA LEU A 320 35.56 34.00 -37.66
C LEU A 320 34.93 35.37 -37.95
N ASP A 321 35.59 36.20 -38.75
CA ASP A 321 35.03 37.48 -39.19
C ASP A 321 33.90 37.28 -40.22
N GLN A 322 33.99 36.23 -41.04
CA GLN A 322 32.93 35.84 -41.97
C GLN A 322 31.72 35.25 -41.23
N ALA A 323 31.93 34.38 -40.24
CA ALA A 323 30.84 33.85 -39.41
C ALA A 323 30.16 34.94 -38.56
N LYS A 324 30.92 35.93 -38.07
CA LYS A 324 30.33 37.08 -37.36
C LYS A 324 29.50 37.96 -38.29
N LYS A 325 29.98 38.23 -39.51
CA LYS A 325 29.18 38.95 -40.51
C LYS A 325 27.91 38.19 -40.90
N GLU A 326 28.00 36.88 -41.11
CA GLU A 326 26.83 36.05 -41.41
C GLU A 326 25.83 36.03 -40.25
N LEU A 327 26.30 36.04 -38.99
CA LEU A 327 25.44 36.12 -37.82
C LEU A 327 24.74 37.49 -37.69
N ASP A 328 25.46 38.58 -37.98
CA ASP A 328 24.92 39.93 -37.95
C ASP A 328 23.94 40.18 -39.11
N ASP A 329 24.20 39.62 -40.29
CA ASP A 329 23.30 39.66 -41.45
C ASP A 329 22.03 38.84 -41.22
N LEU A 330 22.13 37.63 -40.63
CA LEU A 330 20.96 36.84 -40.24
C LEU A 330 20.14 37.53 -39.14
N ARG A 331 20.79 38.21 -38.17
CA ARG A 331 20.09 39.00 -37.15
C ARG A 331 19.30 40.14 -37.77
N ARG A 332 19.91 40.88 -38.71
CA ARG A 332 19.21 41.94 -39.45
C ARG A 332 18.04 41.41 -40.27
N GLN A 333 18.19 40.26 -40.91
CA GLN A 333 17.09 39.62 -41.66
C GLN A 333 15.95 39.20 -40.73
N CYS A 334 16.25 38.65 -39.56
CA CYS A 334 15.22 38.32 -38.56
C CYS A 334 14.49 39.56 -38.04
N GLU A 335 15.20 40.66 -37.77
CA GLU A 335 14.59 41.93 -37.35
C GLU A 335 13.72 42.54 -38.46
N GLN A 336 14.17 42.49 -39.72
CA GLN A 336 13.39 42.94 -40.87
C GLN A 336 12.12 42.11 -41.08
N LEU A 337 12.22 40.78 -41.02
CA LEU A 337 11.06 39.89 -41.14
C LEU A 337 10.09 40.06 -39.96
N GLN A 338 10.57 40.34 -38.75
CA GLN A 338 9.71 40.67 -37.62
C GLN A 338 8.99 42.00 -37.82
N GLN A 339 9.66 43.03 -38.34
CA GLN A 339 9.01 44.31 -38.67
C GLN A 339 7.98 44.18 -39.79
N GLU A 340 8.27 43.38 -40.83
CA GLU A 340 7.32 43.09 -41.91
C GLU A 340 6.11 42.28 -41.39
N LEU A 341 6.31 41.31 -40.49
CA LEU A 341 5.21 40.57 -39.86
C LEU A 341 4.33 41.47 -38.99
N GLU A 342 4.92 42.39 -38.22
CA GLU A 342 4.15 43.35 -37.44
C GLU A 342 3.42 44.36 -38.34
N ALA A 343 4.03 44.79 -39.45
CA ALA A 343 3.36 45.63 -40.44
C ALA A 343 2.19 44.90 -41.13
N LEU A 344 2.37 43.64 -41.53
CA LEU A 344 1.32 42.79 -42.11
C LEU A 344 0.20 42.47 -41.11
N LYS A 345 0.52 42.28 -39.83
CA LYS A 345 -0.50 42.14 -38.77
C LYS A 345 -1.26 43.44 -38.56
N ALA A 346 -0.59 44.59 -38.57
CA ALA A 346 -1.24 45.89 -38.46
C ALA A 346 -2.12 46.18 -39.68
N GLU A 347 -1.68 45.84 -40.89
CA GLU A 347 -2.45 45.98 -42.13
C GLU A 347 -3.66 45.03 -42.15
N LYS A 348 -3.50 43.78 -41.67
CA LYS A 348 -4.60 42.81 -41.52
C LYS A 348 -5.59 43.21 -40.44
N ALA A 349 -5.14 43.86 -39.36
CA ALA A 349 -6.00 44.44 -38.34
C ALA A 349 -6.76 45.67 -38.87
N HIS A 350 -6.15 46.45 -39.77
CA HIS A 350 -6.81 47.59 -40.43
C HIS A 350 -7.81 47.14 -41.50
N GLN A 351 -7.52 46.08 -42.25
CA GLN A 351 -8.45 45.45 -43.21
C GLN A 351 -9.61 44.72 -42.52
N ALA A 352 -9.43 44.18 -41.31
CA ALA A 352 -10.53 43.60 -40.52
C ALA A 352 -11.52 44.64 -39.98
N SER A 353 -11.17 45.93 -40.00
CA SER A 353 -12.04 47.03 -39.58
C SER A 353 -12.80 47.69 -40.75
N ILE A 354 -12.52 47.33 -42.01
CA ILE A 354 -13.12 47.95 -43.20
C ILE A 354 -13.58 46.87 -44.18
N ALA A 355 -14.78 46.31 -43.98
CA ALA A 355 -15.78 46.07 -45.04
C ALA A 355 -17.00 45.28 -44.50
N PRO A 356 -18.23 45.80 -44.58
CA PRO A 356 -19.43 44.98 -44.55
C PRO A 356 -19.77 44.47 -45.96
N GLU A 357 -20.37 43.27 -45.96
CA GLU A 357 -21.32 42.75 -46.95
C GLU A 357 -20.89 42.30 -48.37
N THR A 358 -21.40 41.10 -48.69
CA THR A 358 -21.77 40.52 -50.00
C THR A 358 -20.72 39.84 -50.90
N ALA A 359 -20.79 38.51 -50.86
CA ALA A 359 -20.92 37.58 -51.99
C ALA A 359 -20.27 37.91 -53.34
N SER A 360 -19.26 37.10 -53.74
CA SER A 360 -19.25 36.26 -54.96
C SER A 360 -17.85 35.71 -55.23
N ALA A 361 -17.72 34.38 -55.37
CA ALA A 361 -16.59 33.71 -56.02
C ALA A 361 -16.59 34.02 -57.56
N PRO A 362 -15.57 33.70 -58.40
CA PRO A 362 -14.55 32.64 -58.23
C PRO A 362 -13.12 32.90 -58.84
N SER A 363 -12.26 31.85 -58.73
CA SER A 363 -11.11 31.47 -59.60
C SER A 363 -9.72 32.00 -59.21
N SER A 364 -8.83 31.14 -58.67
CA SER A 364 -7.70 30.42 -59.34
C SER A 364 -6.49 31.35 -59.56
N GLU A 365 -5.22 31.06 -59.25
CA GLU A 365 -4.45 29.89 -58.79
C GLU A 365 -3.08 30.45 -58.34
N ALA A 366 -2.52 29.98 -57.22
CA ALA A 366 -1.06 29.84 -56.99
C ALA A 366 -0.79 29.24 -55.59
N THR A 367 -0.87 27.93 -55.52
CA THR A 367 -0.05 26.99 -54.73
C THR A 367 0.88 27.56 -53.64
N ALA A 368 0.42 27.51 -52.40
CA ALA A 368 1.19 27.12 -51.22
C ALA A 368 0.23 26.35 -50.29
N ASP A 369 0.61 25.16 -49.82
CA ASP A 369 -0.28 24.17 -49.20
C ASP A 369 -1.21 24.74 -48.10
N PRO A 370 -2.54 24.86 -48.34
CA PRO A 370 -3.49 25.31 -47.32
C PRO A 370 -3.70 24.26 -46.20
N ALA A 371 -3.18 23.04 -46.39
CA ALA A 371 -3.21 21.97 -45.41
C ALA A 371 -2.19 22.18 -44.29
N ALA A 372 -1.02 22.75 -44.58
CA ALA A 372 0.05 22.96 -43.58
C ALA A 372 -0.29 24.13 -42.65
N GLU A 373 -0.83 25.23 -43.17
CA GLU A 373 -1.20 26.41 -42.38
C GLU A 373 -2.45 26.15 -41.51
N ALA A 374 -3.41 25.36 -42.03
CA ALA A 374 -4.57 24.90 -41.27
C ALA A 374 -4.18 23.90 -40.16
N ALA A 375 -3.23 22.98 -40.44
CA ALA A 375 -2.69 22.06 -39.44
C ALA A 375 -1.93 22.80 -38.34
N LEU A 376 -1.07 23.76 -38.70
CA LEU A 376 -0.31 24.54 -37.72
C LEU A 376 -1.22 25.41 -36.84
N LYS A 377 -2.29 25.97 -37.40
CA LYS A 377 -3.28 26.75 -36.64
C LYS A 377 -4.12 25.86 -35.70
N SER A 378 -4.51 24.67 -36.15
CA SER A 378 -5.17 23.67 -35.31
C SER A 378 -4.26 23.19 -34.17
N GLU A 379 -2.97 22.99 -34.45
CA GLU A 379 -1.99 22.65 -33.42
C GLU A 379 -1.78 23.79 -32.43
N LEU A 380 -1.73 25.05 -32.89
CA LEU A 380 -1.64 26.23 -32.03
C LEU A 380 -2.86 26.37 -31.11
N ASP A 381 -4.07 26.15 -31.62
CA ASP A 381 -5.31 26.23 -30.85
C ASP A 381 -5.39 25.09 -29.81
N SER A 382 -4.95 23.89 -30.17
CA SER A 382 -4.85 22.77 -29.21
C SER A 382 -3.75 22.98 -28.15
N ALA A 383 -2.63 23.60 -28.51
CA ALA A 383 -1.57 23.96 -27.57
C ALA A 383 -2.03 25.04 -26.58
N LYS A 384 -2.79 26.04 -27.04
CA LYS A 384 -3.40 27.06 -26.17
C LYS A 384 -4.42 26.47 -25.20
N GLN A 385 -5.25 25.53 -25.67
CA GLN A 385 -6.18 24.81 -24.78
C GLN A 385 -5.44 23.98 -23.72
N ARG A 386 -4.30 23.37 -24.07
CA ARG A 386 -3.45 22.65 -23.11
C ARG A 386 -2.79 23.59 -22.10
N ILE A 387 -2.34 24.76 -22.52
CA ILE A 387 -1.77 25.76 -21.60
C ILE A 387 -2.84 26.25 -20.62
N ALA A 388 -4.04 26.57 -21.09
CA ALA A 388 -5.14 26.98 -20.22
C ALA A 388 -5.55 25.88 -19.21
N ALA A 389 -5.57 24.61 -19.63
CA ALA A 389 -5.84 23.49 -18.74
C ALA A 389 -4.73 23.29 -17.68
N LEU A 390 -3.47 23.45 -18.08
CA LEU A 390 -2.33 23.37 -17.14
C LEU A 390 -2.30 24.54 -16.16
N GLU A 391 -2.71 25.73 -16.56
CA GLU A 391 -2.85 26.89 -15.67
C GLU A 391 -3.97 26.68 -14.64
N GLU A 392 -5.10 26.08 -15.03
CA GLU A 392 -6.19 25.72 -14.12
C GLU A 392 -5.78 24.61 -13.13
N GLU A 393 -5.04 23.60 -13.62
CA GLU A 393 -4.48 22.54 -12.79
C GLU A 393 -3.47 23.10 -11.77
N ALA A 394 -2.55 23.97 -12.22
CA ALA A 394 -1.58 24.65 -11.34
C ALA A 394 -2.27 25.50 -10.27
N ALA A 395 -3.35 26.21 -10.60
CA ALA A 395 -4.14 26.97 -9.64
C ALA A 395 -4.85 26.06 -8.62
N SER A 396 -5.36 24.90 -9.07
CA SER A 396 -6.01 23.92 -8.19
C SER A 396 -5.00 23.27 -7.22
N LEU A 397 -3.79 22.96 -7.71
CA LEU A 397 -2.70 22.42 -6.91
C LEU A 397 -2.16 23.42 -5.89
N HIS A 398 -2.06 24.71 -6.25
CA HIS A 398 -1.68 25.75 -5.31
C HIS A 398 -2.70 25.88 -4.17
N LYS A 399 -4.00 25.85 -4.49
CA LYS A 399 -5.05 25.89 -3.47
C LYS A 399 -5.04 24.66 -2.56
N ALA A 400 -4.73 23.48 -3.10
CA ALA A 400 -4.55 22.27 -2.30
C ALA A 400 -3.31 22.38 -1.39
N SER A 401 -2.20 22.91 -1.89
CA SER A 401 -0.98 23.15 -1.09
C SER A 401 -1.23 24.11 0.07
N ASP A 402 -1.98 25.19 -0.15
CA ASP A 402 -2.34 26.14 0.91
C ASP A 402 -3.25 25.50 1.98
N ALA A 403 -4.20 24.65 1.56
CA ALA A 403 -5.05 23.89 2.48
C ALA A 403 -4.24 22.90 3.33
N PHE A 404 -3.32 22.15 2.71
CA PHE A 404 -2.43 21.23 3.44
C PHE A 404 -1.51 21.96 4.42
N LYS A 405 -1.05 23.17 4.07
CA LYS A 405 -0.23 23.98 4.98
C LYS A 405 -1.01 24.41 6.22
N SER A 406 -2.26 24.84 6.06
CA SER A 406 -3.14 25.19 7.19
C SER A 406 -3.48 23.97 8.06
N GLU A 407 -3.69 22.80 7.47
CA GLU A 407 -3.96 21.55 8.21
C GLU A 407 -2.72 21.09 8.98
N LYS A 408 -1.53 21.25 8.40
CA LYS A 408 -0.25 20.98 9.06
C LYS A 408 -0.04 21.90 10.28
N GLU A 409 -0.27 23.20 10.13
CA GLU A 409 -0.14 24.16 11.23
C GLU A 409 -1.13 23.84 12.38
N ALA A 410 -2.35 23.41 12.06
CA ALA A 410 -3.33 22.96 13.06
C ALA A 410 -2.86 21.69 13.79
N SER A 411 -2.38 20.68 13.06
CA SER A 411 -1.88 19.44 13.65
C SER A 411 -0.62 19.63 14.51
N GLU A 412 0.27 20.55 14.13
CA GLU A 412 1.45 20.91 14.92
C GLU A 412 1.09 21.56 16.26
N GLU A 413 0.02 22.37 16.29
CA GLU A 413 -0.47 22.97 17.53
C GLU A 413 -1.12 21.93 18.45
N GLU A 414 -1.93 21.02 17.91
CA GLU A 414 -2.49 19.90 18.68
C GLU A 414 -1.40 18.99 19.28
N LEU A 415 -0.33 18.73 18.53
CA LEU A 415 0.83 17.99 19.05
C LEU A 415 1.55 18.76 20.17
N ARG A 416 1.63 20.09 20.08
CA ARG A 416 2.18 20.91 21.16
C ARG A 416 1.32 20.83 22.43
N THR A 417 0.01 20.92 22.31
CA THR A 417 -0.89 20.82 23.47
C THR A 417 -0.82 19.44 24.10
N LEU A 418 -0.81 18.38 23.29
CA LEU A 418 -0.72 17.00 23.79
C LEU A 418 0.62 16.73 24.51
N ARG A 419 1.74 17.26 24.00
CA ARG A 419 3.04 17.17 24.69
C ARG A 419 3.01 17.86 26.05
N LYS A 420 2.36 19.03 26.13
CA LYS A 420 2.20 19.74 27.40
C LYS A 420 1.34 18.95 28.39
N GLU A 421 0.24 18.34 27.93
CA GLU A 421 -0.59 17.48 28.78
C GLU A 421 0.17 16.23 29.25
N GLN A 422 1.04 15.67 28.41
CA GLN A 422 1.92 14.56 28.80
C GLN A 422 2.93 14.97 29.88
N GLU A 423 3.56 16.14 29.75
CA GLU A 423 4.45 16.71 30.77
C GLU A 423 3.70 16.95 32.09
N ASP A 424 2.51 17.56 32.04
CA ASP A 424 1.68 17.82 33.22
C ASP A 424 1.26 16.50 33.91
N LEU A 425 0.91 15.47 33.13
CA LEU A 425 0.60 14.15 33.67
C LEU A 425 1.81 13.50 34.35
N LEU A 426 3.00 13.62 33.76
CA LEU A 426 4.23 13.11 34.34
C LEU A 426 4.50 13.77 35.71
N VAL A 427 4.31 15.10 35.79
CA VAL A 427 4.41 15.83 37.05
C VAL A 427 3.41 15.30 38.08
N MET A 428 2.14 15.11 37.69
CA MET A 428 1.12 14.55 38.61
C MET A 428 1.44 13.13 39.08
N LEU A 429 2.02 12.28 38.23
CA LEU A 429 2.46 10.94 38.61
C LEU A 429 3.60 11.01 39.63
N THR A 430 4.61 11.86 39.40
CA THR A 430 5.69 12.04 40.38
C THR A 430 5.17 12.59 41.71
N GLU A 431 4.18 13.48 41.70
CA GLU A 431 3.51 13.93 42.92
C GLU A 431 2.75 12.81 43.63
N GLN A 432 2.07 11.91 42.89
CA GLN A 432 1.44 10.74 43.48
C GLN A 432 2.47 9.78 44.08
N ASP A 433 3.56 9.50 43.39
CA ASP A 433 4.64 8.64 43.91
C ASP A 433 5.21 9.22 45.21
N THR A 434 5.49 10.53 45.27
CA THR A 434 5.95 11.14 46.53
C THR A 434 4.92 11.05 47.65
N LYS A 435 3.62 11.11 47.35
CA LYS A 435 2.55 10.90 48.33
C LYS A 435 2.51 9.44 48.79
N ILE A 436 2.62 8.48 47.86
CA ILE A 436 2.67 7.05 48.16
C ILE A 436 3.89 6.74 49.04
N SER A 437 5.07 7.28 48.72
CA SER A 437 6.26 7.14 49.56
C SER A 437 6.05 7.70 50.97
N LYS A 438 5.41 8.89 51.10
CA LYS A 438 5.06 9.48 52.41
C LYS A 438 4.07 8.61 53.19
N PHE A 439 3.07 8.02 52.54
CA PHE A 439 2.12 7.11 53.19
C PHE A 439 2.78 5.79 53.58
N LYS A 440 3.63 5.21 52.73
CA LYS A 440 4.44 4.02 53.03
C LYS A 440 5.35 4.24 54.24
N ALA A 441 5.99 5.42 54.33
CA ALA A 441 6.80 5.80 55.48
C ALA A 441 5.97 5.92 56.78
N LYS A 442 4.80 6.56 56.73
CA LYS A 442 3.89 6.65 57.90
C LYS A 442 3.36 5.28 58.34
N LEU A 443 3.05 4.40 57.40
CA LEU A 443 2.61 3.03 57.71
C LEU A 443 3.71 2.21 58.37
N LYS A 444 4.96 2.40 57.94
CA LYS A 444 6.15 1.80 58.57
C LYS A 444 6.38 2.33 59.98
N GLU A 445 6.18 3.62 60.22
CA GLU A 445 6.27 4.24 61.56
C GLU A 445 5.18 3.74 62.52
N LEU A 446 3.99 3.40 61.99
CA LEU A 446 2.88 2.82 62.74
C LEU A 446 3.01 1.30 62.99
N GLY A 447 4.14 0.69 62.61
CA GLY A 447 4.43 -0.73 62.88
C GLY A 447 3.69 -1.72 61.99
N VAL A 448 3.12 -1.29 60.86
CA VAL A 448 2.50 -2.16 59.86
C VAL A 448 3.55 -2.51 58.80
N GLU A 449 3.85 -3.80 58.66
CA GLU A 449 4.78 -4.32 57.65
C GLU A 449 4.12 -4.22 56.27
N VAL A 450 4.48 -3.19 55.50
CA VAL A 450 4.03 -3.02 54.12
C VAL A 450 4.84 -4.01 53.27
N GLY A 451 4.21 -5.14 52.91
CA GLY A 451 4.84 -6.16 52.07
C GLY A 451 5.45 -5.56 50.81
N GLU A 452 6.73 -5.86 50.59
CA GLU A 452 7.48 -5.53 49.38
C GLU A 452 6.92 -6.37 48.23
N LEU A 453 5.89 -5.85 47.56
CA LEU A 453 5.49 -6.31 46.24
C LEU A 453 5.85 -5.17 45.28
N GLY A 454 7.07 -5.21 44.73
CA GLY A 454 7.41 -4.35 43.60
C GLY A 454 8.89 -4.06 43.31
N ASP A 455 9.85 -4.33 44.22
CA ASP A 455 11.28 -4.27 43.87
C ASP A 455 11.74 -5.65 43.37
N SER A 456 11.32 -6.00 42.16
CA SER A 456 12.08 -6.92 41.33
C SER A 456 12.89 -6.08 40.34
N ASP A 457 14.03 -5.59 40.81
CA ASP A 457 15.18 -5.31 39.95
C ASP A 457 15.59 -6.63 39.28
N ASP A 458 14.89 -7.01 38.21
CA ASP A 458 15.37 -8.02 37.28
C ASP A 458 16.45 -7.35 36.41
N ASP A 459 17.68 -7.44 36.91
CA ASP A 459 18.92 -7.42 36.16
C ASP A 459 18.86 -8.48 35.05
N LEU A 460 18.37 -8.07 33.87
CA LEU A 460 18.51 -8.81 32.62
C LEU A 460 19.17 -7.92 31.57
N GLY A 461 20.50 -7.98 31.55
CA GLY A 461 21.23 -8.15 30.30
C GLY A 461 21.59 -6.87 29.56
N SER A 462 22.73 -6.31 29.95
CA SER A 462 23.61 -5.57 29.06
C SER A 462 23.98 -6.41 27.82
N ASP A 463 23.27 -6.23 26.70
CA ASP A 463 23.81 -6.47 25.36
C ASP A 463 22.99 -5.71 24.29
N LEU A 464 23.15 -4.39 24.26
CA LEU A 464 22.86 -3.59 23.08
C LEU A 464 24.12 -2.79 22.78
N GLY A 465 24.81 -3.22 21.73
CA GLY A 465 26.09 -2.69 21.29
C GLY A 465 26.07 -1.18 21.11
N GLU A 466 27.13 -0.56 21.59
CA GLU A 466 27.59 0.75 21.17
C GLU A 466 27.85 0.73 19.65
N GLU A 467 26.91 1.21 18.86
CA GLU A 467 27.21 1.90 17.61
C GLU A 467 26.80 3.36 17.78
N ALA A 468 27.68 4.11 18.44
CA ALA A 468 27.66 5.56 18.38
C ALA A 468 28.12 5.98 16.97
N GLU A 469 27.18 6.31 16.09
CA GLU A 469 27.49 7.08 14.89
C GLU A 469 27.86 8.51 15.28
N ASP A 470 29.13 8.85 15.04
CA ASP A 470 29.67 10.20 15.05
C ASP A 470 28.84 11.12 14.13
N LEU A 471 27.92 11.89 14.73
CA LEU A 471 27.35 13.07 14.09
C LEU A 471 28.34 14.23 14.27
N VAL A 472 29.30 14.29 13.35
CA VAL A 472 30.20 15.44 13.19
C VAL A 472 29.34 16.68 12.87
N VAL A 473 29.23 17.56 13.85
CA VAL A 473 28.81 18.95 13.67
C VAL A 473 29.89 19.62 12.80
N VAL A 474 29.63 19.73 11.49
CA VAL A 474 30.47 20.54 10.60
C VAL A 474 30.18 22.00 10.93
N GLY A 475 31.13 22.61 11.64
CA GLY A 475 31.17 24.05 11.87
C GLY A 475 31.35 24.81 10.56
N GLU A 476 30.72 25.98 10.50
CA GLU A 476 30.96 27.02 9.52
C GLU A 476 32.47 27.33 9.42
N PRO A 477 33.04 27.47 8.21
CA PRO A 477 34.29 28.17 8.05
C PRO A 477 34.01 29.66 7.82
N ASN A 478 34.56 30.45 8.73
CA ASN A 478 34.79 31.89 8.64
C ASN A 478 35.25 32.34 7.25
N GLU A 479 34.75 33.50 6.84
CA GLU A 479 35.42 34.44 5.95
C GLU A 479 36.86 34.70 6.41
N GLU A 480 37.84 34.63 5.50
CA GLU A 480 38.75 35.74 5.20
C GLU A 480 39.80 35.35 4.14
N VAL A 481 39.98 36.29 3.20
CA VAL A 481 41.01 36.48 2.15
C VAL A 481 40.77 35.81 0.79
#